data_AF-A0A9P6T6A2-F1
#
_entry.id   AF-A0A9P6T6A2-F1
#
_cell.length_a   1.000
_cell.length_b   1.000
_cell.length_c   1.000
_cell.angle_alpha   90.00
_cell.angle_beta   90.00
_cell.angle_gamma   90.00
#
_symmetry.space_group_name_H-M   'P 1'
#
loop_
_entity.id
_entity.type
_entity.pdbx_description
1 polymer ?
#
loop_
_entity_poly.entity_id
_entity_poly.type
_entity_poly.pdbx_seq_one_letter_code
_entity_poly.pdbx_strand_id
1 'polypeptide(L)' 'SNRYVCGEPGCGKTFSRPSSLKIHTYSHTGQKPFKCLRCDRAFSVQSNLKRH' A
#
# COMPACT_ATOMS: atom_id res chain seq x y z
N SER A 1 18.80 7.03 2.95
CA SER A 1 19.07 5.58 3.00
C SER A 1 17.75 4.83 2.88
N ASN A 2 17.51 4.13 1.76
CA ASN A 2 16.36 3.24 1.59
C ASN A 2 16.66 1.92 2.30
N ARG A 3 16.11 1.74 3.51
CA ARG A 3 16.41 0.58 4.37
C ARG A 3 15.39 -0.55 4.26
N TYR A 4 14.22 -0.29 3.66
CA TYR A 4 13.12 -1.24 3.65
C TYR A 4 12.98 -1.86 2.27
N VAL A 5 13.31 -3.14 2.14
CA VAL A 5 13.27 -3.87 0.87
C VAL A 5 11.99 -4.70 0.80
N CYS A 6 11.36 -4.75 -0.37
CA CYS A 6 10.24 -5.64 -0.62
C CYS A 6 10.72 -7.08 -0.68
N GLY A 7 10.12 -7.96 0.13
CA GLY A 7 10.46 -9.38 0.19
C GLY A 7 9.83 -10.23 -0.92
N GLU A 8 8.98 -9.65 -1.78
CA GLU A 8 8.36 -10.40 -2.87
C GLU A 8 9.39 -10.79 -3.95
N PRO A 9 9.46 -12.08 -4.33
CA PRO A 9 10.34 -12.55 -5.39
C PRO A 9 10.14 -11.72 -6.68
N GLY A 10 11.24 -11.20 -7.23
CA GLY A 10 11.22 -10.39 -8.45
C GLY A 10 10.76 -8.94 -8.29
N CYS A 11 10.37 -8.47 -7.09
CA CYS A 11 9.97 -7.08 -6.90
C CYS A 11 11.16 -6.12 -6.79
N GLY A 12 12.13 -6.43 -5.92
CA GLY A 12 13.37 -5.66 -5.72
C GLY A 12 13.20 -4.21 -5.26
N LYS A 13 11.98 -3.73 -5.02
CA LYS A 13 11.69 -2.34 -4.66
C LYS A 13 12.16 -2.02 -3.25
N THR A 14 12.70 -0.81 -3.07
CA THR A 14 13.16 -0.32 -1.77
C THR A 14 12.47 0.98 -1.38
N PHE A 15 12.34 1.20 -0.07
CA PHE A 15 11.62 2.32 0.51
C PHE A 15 12.43 2.96 1.65
N SER A 16 12.22 4.26 1.84
CA SER A 16 12.82 5.04 2.93
C SER A 16 12.07 4.89 4.25
N ARG A 17 10.80 4.43 4.20
CA ARG A 17 9.91 4.29 5.35
C ARG A 17 9.25 2.91 5.39
N PRO A 18 9.04 2.32 6.58
CA PRO A 18 8.38 1.02 6.71
C PRO A 18 6.90 1.09 6.31
N SER A 19 6.23 2.21 6.59
CA SER A 19 4.84 2.43 6.17
C SER A 19 4.68 2.43 4.66
N SER A 20 5.65 3.00 3.92
CA SER A 20 5.66 2.97 2.46
C SER A 20 5.85 1.56 1.92
N LEU A 21 6.73 0.75 2.53
CA LEU A 21 6.87 -0.66 2.19
C LEU A 21 5.56 -1.43 2.47
N LYS A 22 4.95 -1.25 3.64
CA LYS A 22 3.68 -1.92 4.00
C LYS A 22 2.54 -1.56 3.06
N ILE A 23 2.43 -0.30 2.67
CA ILE A 23 1.43 0.12 1.68
C ILE A 23 1.73 -0.51 0.32
N HIS A 24 3.00 -0.59 -0.06
CA HIS A 24 3.41 -1.23 -1.30
C HIS A 24 3.05 -2.73 -1.33
N THR A 25 3.16 -3.47 -0.22
CA THR A 25 2.80 -4.91 -0.23
C THR A 25 1.31 -5.16 -0.54
N TYR A 26 0.44 -4.17 -0.36
CA TYR A 26 -0.94 -4.24 -0.81
C TYR A 26 -1.09 -4.28 -2.34
N SER A 27 -0.10 -3.82 -3.11
CA SER A 27 -0.12 -3.98 -4.57
C SER A 27 0.07 -5.42 -5.02
N HIS A 28 0.73 -6.24 -4.18
CA HIS A 28 0.97 -7.66 -4.47
C HIS A 28 -0.21 -8.51 -4.02
N THR A 29 -0.73 -8.24 -2.82
CA THR A 29 -1.85 -9.02 -2.24
C THR A 29 -3.22 -8.56 -2.73
N GLY A 30 -3.32 -7.39 -3.37
CA GLY A 30 -4.58 -6.77 -3.75
C GLY A 30 -5.42 -6.26 -2.57
N GLN A 31 -4.89 -6.27 -1.34
CA GLN A 31 -5.61 -5.80 -0.16
C GLN A 31 -5.96 -4.31 -0.27
N LYS A 32 -7.20 -3.97 0.10
CA LYS A 32 -7.71 -2.60 0.13
C LYS A 32 -8.45 -2.36 1.44
N PRO A 33 -7.72 -2.14 2.55
CA PRO A 33 -8.32 -2.08 3.88
C PRO A 33 -9.20 -0.84 4.10
N PHE A 34 -9.06 0.19 3.26
CA PHE A 34 -9.80 1.45 3.42
C PHE A 34 -11.04 1.45 2.53
N LYS A 35 -12.17 0.97 3.06
CA LYS A 35 -13.46 0.98 2.35
C LYS A 35 -14.20 2.31 2.56
N CYS A 36 -14.77 2.85 1.49
CA CYS A 36 -15.71 3.96 1.58
C CYS A 36 -17.02 3.45 2.20
N LEU A 37 -17.60 4.22 3.11
CA LEU A 37 -18.89 3.86 3.72
C LEU A 37 -20.10 4.35 2.91
N ARG A 38 -19.85 5.22 1.92
CA ARG A 38 -20.89 5.80 1.05
C ARG A 38 -21.02 5.05 -0.27
N CYS A 39 -20.01 4.29 -0.68
CA CYS A 39 -20.00 3.47 -1.89
C CYS A 39 -19.12 2.24 -1.68
N ASP A 40 -19.17 1.25 -2.57
CA ASP A 40 -18.39 0.01 -2.42
C ASP A 40 -16.91 0.11 -2.83
N ARG A 41 -16.39 1.32 -3.08
CA ARG A 41 -14.97 1.49 -3.42
C ARG A 41 -14.08 1.27 -2.20
N ALA A 42 -12.98 0.57 -2.42
CA ALA A 42 -11.93 0.37 -1.43
C ALA A 42 -10.58 0.83 -1.96
N PHE A 43 -9.69 1.25 -1.06
CA PHE A 43 -8.38 1.80 -1.36
C PHE A 43 -7.29 1.11 -0.52
N SER A 44 -6.08 1.01 -1.08
CA SER A 44 -4.88 0.54 -0.38
C SER A 44 -4.22 1.61 0.48
N VAL A 45 -4.58 2.89 0.29
CA VAL A 45 -4.00 4.04 0.99
C VAL A 45 -5.10 4.93 1.56
N GLN A 46 -4.96 5.31 2.83
CA GLN A 46 -5.95 6.14 3.52
C GLN A 46 -6.11 7.53 2.88
N SER A 47 -5.02 8.17 2.46
CA SER A 47 -5.08 9.48 1.79
C SER A 47 -5.86 9.43 0.46
N ASN A 48 -5.83 8.28 -0.23
CA ASN A 48 -6.65 8.09 -1.42
C ASN A 48 -8.14 8.00 -1.08
N LEU A 49 -8.51 7.29 -0.01
CA LEU A 49 -9.90 7.29 0.49
C LEU A 49 -10.33 8.70 0.93
N LYS A 50 -9.46 9.47 1.59
CA LYS A 50 -9.80 10.82 2.07
C LYS A 50 -10.06 11.81 0.92
N ARG A 51 -9.36 11.64 -0.21
CA ARG A 51 -9.52 12.46 -1.41
C ARG A 51 -10.68 12.01 -2.30
N HIS A 52 -11.01 10.72 -2.24
CA HIS A 52 -12.10 10.11 -3.00
C HIS A 52 -13.45 10.71 -2.60
#